data_AF-A0AAU6HTH9-F1
#
_entry.id   AF-A0AAU6HTH9-F1
#
_cell.length_a   1.000
_cell.length_b   1.000
_cell.length_c   1.000
_cell.angle_alpha   90.00
_cell.angle_beta   90.00
_cell.angle_gamma   90.00
#
_symmetry.space_group_name_H-M   'P 1'
#
loop_
_entity.id
_entity.type
_entity.pdbx_description
1 polymer ?
#
loop_
_entity_poly.entity_id
_entity_poly.type
_entity_poly.pdbx_seq_one_letter_code
_entity_poly.pdbx_strand_id
1 'polypeptide(L)'
;MPSPDASRRRMLAVTAAAGLGALTGCGGTPSGGGSEAKAPPPDGSRSSPSTGTGTSGSSPSAGAGAPGPSGSATAHPARPHKRSRPELPRGGRELFPHYRLVGFCGLPGAAALGRLGTGTPAQRAAEVEKVAHRYAAGREPLPVLELLASVANATAGPDGTYRSRTPAATIRRFHDVARDRRALLLNIQPGRAPVLDEVKTLRDWLVHPDVGIALDPEWEMGRGQVPGDTYGRTSGHELTEVARYLSGLVEAHDLPQKPLVFHQVAPSVVHAQSALRPQPGVALIKSADGIGSPGLKRGTWQRLVRGLPEGLHTGFKLFYEEDAEGSRLMTPKEVLALRPQPEYVMYE
;
A
#
# COMPACT_ATOMS: atom_id res chain seq x y z
N MET A 1 30.06 28.36 -15.89
CA MET A 1 29.87 27.79 -14.54
C MET A 1 28.69 28.50 -13.87
N PRO A 2 27.44 28.03 -13.99
CA PRO A 2 26.33 28.52 -13.19
C PRO A 2 26.38 27.94 -11.75
N SER A 3 25.84 28.66 -10.78
CA SER A 3 25.87 28.26 -9.36
C SER A 3 24.84 27.16 -9.02
N PRO A 4 25.13 26.27 -8.05
CA PRO A 4 24.35 25.04 -7.83
C PRO A 4 22.95 25.21 -7.22
N ASP A 5 22.62 26.38 -6.62
CA ASP A 5 21.35 26.56 -5.90
C ASP A 5 20.11 26.63 -6.78
N ALA A 6 20.22 27.10 -8.03
CA ALA A 6 19.07 27.31 -8.91
C ALA A 6 18.29 26.02 -9.22
N SER A 7 18.96 24.87 -9.21
CA SER A 7 18.35 23.58 -9.54
C SER A 7 17.57 22.93 -8.38
N ARG A 8 17.71 23.42 -7.14
CA ARG A 8 17.08 22.81 -5.96
C ARG A 8 15.61 23.17 -5.75
N ARG A 9 15.10 24.22 -6.42
CA ARG A 9 13.78 24.81 -6.14
C ARG A 9 12.60 24.28 -6.97
N ARG A 10 12.74 23.18 -7.72
CA ARG A 10 11.70 22.71 -8.67
C ARG A 10 11.14 21.30 -8.45
N MET A 11 11.54 20.58 -7.40
CA MET A 11 11.32 19.12 -7.32
C MET A 11 10.67 18.59 -6.02
N LEU A 12 10.23 19.45 -5.09
CA LEU A 12 9.64 19.04 -3.80
C LEU A 12 8.35 19.82 -3.44
N ALA A 13 7.57 20.23 -4.44
CA ALA A 13 6.34 21.01 -4.25
C ALA A 13 5.16 20.46 -5.07
N VAL A 14 4.78 19.20 -4.83
CA VAL A 14 3.56 18.60 -5.40
C VAL A 14 2.36 19.03 -4.56
N THR A 15 1.73 20.15 -4.91
CA THR A 15 0.47 20.59 -4.30
C THR A 15 -0.71 19.73 -4.79
N ALA A 16 -1.08 18.72 -3.99
CA ALA A 16 -2.24 17.88 -4.22
C ALA A 16 -3.57 18.65 -4.01
N ALA A 17 -3.95 19.47 -4.99
CA ALA A 17 -5.17 20.27 -4.98
C ALA A 17 -6.42 19.41 -5.21
N ALA A 18 -6.94 18.79 -4.13
CA ALA A 18 -8.20 18.06 -4.15
C ALA A 18 -9.39 19.04 -4.27
N GLY A 19 -9.94 19.17 -5.48
CA GLY A 19 -11.07 20.07 -5.75
C GLY A 19 -12.38 19.58 -5.12
N LEU A 20 -12.87 20.31 -4.11
CA LEU A 20 -14.20 20.10 -3.54
C LEU A 20 -15.25 20.92 -4.32
N GLY A 21 -16.08 20.25 -5.11
CA GLY A 21 -17.17 20.89 -5.84
C GLY A 21 -18.37 21.18 -4.93
N ALA A 22 -18.53 22.43 -4.49
CA ALA A 22 -19.70 22.90 -3.78
C ALA A 22 -20.65 23.66 -4.73
N LEU A 23 -21.87 23.15 -4.92
CA LEU A 23 -22.92 23.83 -5.68
C LEU A 23 -23.76 24.68 -4.72
N THR A 24 -23.60 26.02 -4.80
CA THR A 24 -24.50 26.98 -4.17
C THR A 24 -25.18 27.83 -5.25
N GLY A 25 -26.51 27.75 -5.33
CA GLY A 25 -27.32 28.54 -6.25
C GLY A 25 -27.64 29.96 -5.74
N CYS A 26 -28.66 30.57 -6.35
CA CYS A 26 -29.01 32.00 -6.34
C CYS A 26 -28.11 32.85 -7.27
N GLY A 27 -28.64 33.69 -8.17
CA GLY A 27 -30.04 33.88 -8.59
C GLY A 27 -30.27 35.27 -9.18
N GLY A 28 -30.71 35.38 -10.44
CA GLY A 28 -30.99 36.67 -11.07
C GLY A 28 -31.26 36.61 -12.58
N THR A 29 -32.44 37.08 -12.98
CA THR A 29 -32.94 37.36 -14.35
C THR A 29 -33.99 38.50 -14.22
N PRO A 30 -34.69 39.03 -15.25
CA PRO A 30 -34.64 38.73 -16.70
C PRO A 30 -34.67 39.96 -17.66
N SER A 31 -34.34 39.75 -18.94
CA SER A 31 -34.88 40.49 -20.13
C SER A 31 -34.23 39.93 -21.42
N GLY A 32 -34.91 39.71 -22.56
CA GLY A 32 -36.33 39.78 -22.89
C GLY A 32 -36.59 39.48 -24.40
N GLY A 33 -37.77 38.94 -24.74
CA GLY A 33 -38.13 38.44 -26.10
C GLY A 33 -37.61 37.01 -26.39
N GLY A 34 -38.30 36.11 -27.08
CA GLY A 34 -39.58 36.17 -27.81
C GLY A 34 -39.40 35.69 -29.26
N SER A 35 -40.18 34.78 -29.86
CA SER A 35 -41.43 34.09 -29.45
C SER A 35 -41.26 32.55 -29.64
N GLU A 36 -42.20 31.61 -29.83
CA GLU A 36 -43.65 31.60 -30.12
C GLU A 36 -44.35 30.32 -29.55
N ALA A 37 -45.09 29.57 -30.38
CA ALA A 37 -45.96 28.43 -30.06
C ALA A 37 -45.23 27.06 -30.15
N LYS A 38 -45.74 25.92 -29.65
CA LYS A 38 -47.15 25.51 -29.43
C LYS A 38 -47.31 24.51 -28.26
N ALA A 39 -48.53 24.42 -27.70
CA ALA A 39 -48.87 23.72 -26.44
C ALA A 39 -49.83 22.49 -26.65
N PRO A 40 -50.33 21.77 -25.61
CA PRO A 40 -49.89 20.38 -25.39
C PRO A 40 -50.96 19.24 -25.43
N PRO A 41 -51.41 18.58 -24.32
CA PRO A 41 -51.53 17.11 -24.25
C PRO A 41 -53.01 16.63 -24.14
N PRO A 42 -53.36 15.38 -23.73
CA PRO A 42 -53.16 14.81 -22.37
C PRO A 42 -52.61 13.34 -22.45
N ASP A 43 -52.68 12.39 -21.51
CA ASP A 43 -53.22 12.27 -20.13
C ASP A 43 -52.45 11.13 -19.38
N GLY A 44 -52.86 10.72 -18.17
CA GLY A 44 -52.44 9.45 -17.55
C GLY A 44 -53.31 8.96 -16.37
N SER A 45 -53.68 7.67 -16.36
CA SER A 45 -54.31 6.95 -15.23
C SER A 45 -54.29 5.43 -15.49
N ARG A 46 -53.72 4.58 -14.62
CA ARG A 46 -54.23 3.94 -13.36
C ARG A 46 -55.02 2.63 -13.55
N SER A 47 -54.91 1.77 -12.53
CA SER A 47 -55.85 0.70 -12.11
C SER A 47 -55.67 -0.73 -12.67
N SER A 48 -55.41 -1.65 -11.74
CA SER A 48 -55.79 -3.09 -11.74
C SER A 48 -57.28 -3.22 -11.27
N PRO A 49 -57.91 -4.39 -10.96
CA PRO A 49 -57.36 -5.75 -10.79
C PRO A 49 -58.23 -6.99 -11.18
N SER A 50 -57.62 -8.17 -10.97
CA SER A 50 -58.23 -9.41 -10.41
C SER A 50 -59.03 -10.40 -11.28
N THR A 51 -59.17 -11.62 -10.72
CA THR A 51 -59.88 -12.84 -11.17
C THR A 51 -59.25 -13.63 -12.34
N GLY A 52 -59.20 -14.97 -12.31
CA GLY A 52 -59.48 -15.87 -11.17
C GLY A 52 -59.41 -17.37 -11.47
N THR A 53 -59.35 -18.17 -10.40
CA THR A 53 -59.75 -19.61 -10.27
C THR A 53 -59.15 -20.70 -11.17
N GLY A 54 -58.68 -21.80 -10.55
CA GLY A 54 -58.34 -23.06 -11.22
C GLY A 54 -57.65 -24.05 -10.27
N THR A 55 -58.42 -24.81 -9.47
CA THR A 55 -57.85 -25.69 -8.42
C THR A 55 -58.65 -26.98 -8.22
N SER A 56 -58.13 -28.10 -8.70
CA SER A 56 -58.51 -29.48 -8.34
C SER A 56 -57.51 -30.48 -8.94
N GLY A 57 -57.08 -31.55 -8.26
CA GLY A 57 -57.33 -31.91 -6.86
C GLY A 57 -56.66 -33.23 -6.43
N SER A 58 -56.85 -33.58 -5.15
CA SER A 58 -56.88 -34.92 -4.54
C SER A 58 -55.78 -35.98 -4.83
N SER A 59 -55.03 -36.30 -3.76
CA SER A 59 -54.41 -37.61 -3.49
C SER A 59 -55.49 -38.64 -3.02
N PRO A 60 -55.20 -39.89 -2.57
CA PRO A 60 -53.90 -40.58 -2.42
C PRO A 60 -53.87 -42.05 -2.91
N SER A 61 -52.71 -42.72 -2.72
CA SER A 61 -52.65 -44.16 -2.45
C SER A 61 -51.42 -44.49 -1.59
N ALA A 62 -51.46 -45.60 -0.86
CA ALA A 62 -50.40 -46.02 0.07
C ALA A 62 -49.79 -47.37 -0.36
N GLY A 63 -48.50 -47.57 -0.08
CA GLY A 63 -47.79 -48.84 -0.27
C GLY A 63 -46.82 -49.08 0.88
N ALA A 64 -46.98 -50.18 1.60
CA ALA A 64 -46.14 -50.53 2.75
C ALA A 64 -44.92 -51.35 2.33
N GLY A 65 -43.78 -51.11 3.00
CA GLY A 65 -42.53 -51.88 2.84
C GLY A 65 -41.83 -52.05 4.19
N ALA A 66 -41.25 -53.22 4.43
CA ALA A 66 -40.71 -53.62 5.73
C ALA A 66 -39.35 -52.97 6.07
N PRO A 67 -38.98 -52.83 7.36
CA PRO A 67 -37.74 -52.17 7.77
C PRO A 67 -36.49 -53.03 7.54
N GLY A 68 -35.42 -52.40 7.04
CA GLY A 68 -34.07 -52.97 7.01
C GLY A 68 -33.38 -52.95 8.38
N PRO A 69 -32.31 -53.73 8.58
CA PRO A 69 -31.66 -53.89 9.88
C PRO A 69 -30.96 -52.60 10.35
N SER A 70 -31.01 -52.34 11.66
CA SER A 70 -30.36 -51.19 12.28
C SER A 70 -28.84 -51.38 12.35
N GLY A 71 -28.14 -50.93 11.30
CA GLY A 71 -26.69 -50.79 11.31
C GLY A 71 -26.29 -49.64 12.23
N SER A 72 -25.59 -49.93 13.33
CA SER A 72 -25.11 -48.92 14.27
C SER A 72 -24.00 -48.08 13.64
N ALA A 73 -24.39 -46.98 12.97
CA ALA A 73 -23.46 -45.98 12.49
C ALA A 73 -22.81 -45.24 13.67
N THR A 74 -21.73 -45.80 14.21
CA THR A 74 -20.88 -45.14 15.21
C THR A 74 -20.26 -43.90 14.58
N ALA A 75 -20.92 -42.76 14.75
CA ALA A 75 -20.44 -41.48 14.27
C ALA A 75 -19.06 -41.20 14.89
N HIS A 76 -18.00 -41.37 14.08
CA HIS A 76 -16.67 -40.93 14.48
C HIS A 76 -16.75 -39.44 14.79
N PRO A 77 -16.30 -38.99 15.97
CA PRO A 77 -16.28 -37.56 16.27
C PRO A 77 -15.38 -36.89 15.24
N ALA A 78 -15.95 -36.02 14.42
CA ALA A 78 -15.22 -35.31 13.39
C ALA A 78 -14.03 -34.60 14.03
N ARG A 79 -12.81 -34.99 13.67
CA ARG A 79 -11.59 -34.37 14.21
C ARG A 79 -11.73 -32.86 14.03
N PRO A 80 -11.58 -32.05 15.10
CA PRO A 80 -11.72 -30.61 14.97
C PRO A 80 -10.71 -30.13 13.95
N HIS A 81 -11.20 -29.57 12.84
CA HIS A 81 -10.36 -28.97 11.82
C HIS A 81 -9.56 -27.85 12.49
N LYS A 82 -8.28 -28.09 12.80
CA LYS A 82 -7.35 -27.03 13.16
C LYS A 82 -7.42 -26.02 12.02
N ARG A 83 -7.92 -24.82 12.30
CA ARG A 83 -7.85 -23.70 11.36
C ARG A 83 -6.40 -23.58 10.93
N SER A 84 -6.15 -23.58 9.63
CA SER A 84 -4.82 -23.25 9.11
C SER A 84 -4.44 -21.88 9.65
N ARG A 85 -3.21 -21.78 10.17
CA ARG A 85 -2.69 -20.50 10.66
C ARG A 85 -2.58 -19.55 9.46
N PRO A 86 -2.74 -18.22 9.63
CA PRO A 86 -2.49 -17.26 8.56
C PRO A 86 -1.11 -17.45 7.93
N GLU A 87 -1.04 -17.33 6.61
CA GLU A 87 0.19 -17.44 5.80
C GLU A 87 0.38 -16.19 4.94
N LEU A 88 1.61 -15.98 4.46
CA LEU A 88 1.91 -14.92 3.49
C LEU A 88 1.16 -15.15 2.17
N PRO A 89 1.02 -14.12 1.32
CA PRO A 89 0.68 -14.32 -0.08
C PRO A 89 1.68 -15.30 -0.71
N ARG A 90 1.18 -16.34 -1.39
CA ARG A 90 1.95 -17.50 -1.91
C ARG A 90 2.45 -18.51 -0.85
N GLY A 91 1.98 -18.41 0.40
CA GLY A 91 2.15 -19.42 1.45
C GLY A 91 3.30 -19.18 2.43
N GLY A 92 3.44 -20.08 3.41
CA GLY A 92 4.48 -19.98 4.43
C GLY A 92 4.29 -18.78 5.37
N ARG A 93 5.28 -18.52 6.23
CA ARG A 93 5.17 -17.51 7.30
C ARG A 93 6.38 -16.58 7.47
N GLU A 94 7.41 -16.75 6.66
CA GLU A 94 8.64 -15.95 6.73
C GLU A 94 8.97 -15.39 5.35
N LEU A 95 9.38 -14.11 5.30
CA LEU A 95 9.64 -13.42 4.04
C LEU A 95 10.97 -13.85 3.42
N PHE A 96 11.99 -13.99 4.25
CA PHE A 96 13.38 -14.16 3.82
C PHE A 96 13.99 -15.42 4.45
N PRO A 97 14.84 -16.17 3.72
CA PRO A 97 15.36 -15.89 2.39
C PRO A 97 14.44 -16.28 1.21
N HIS A 98 13.30 -16.93 1.46
CA HIS A 98 12.48 -17.57 0.43
C HIS A 98 11.99 -16.61 -0.68
N TYR A 99 11.40 -15.48 -0.30
CA TYR A 99 10.88 -14.50 -1.26
C TYR A 99 11.93 -13.46 -1.65
N ARG A 100 11.82 -12.99 -2.89
CA ARG A 100 12.43 -11.76 -3.41
C ARG A 100 11.30 -10.78 -3.64
N LEU A 101 11.24 -9.71 -2.85
CA LEU A 101 10.18 -8.71 -2.97
C LEU A 101 10.49 -7.79 -4.15
N VAL A 102 9.49 -7.44 -4.94
CA VAL A 102 9.60 -6.39 -5.97
C VAL A 102 8.35 -5.52 -6.00
N GLY A 103 8.50 -4.22 -5.84
CA GLY A 103 7.40 -3.29 -5.59
C GLY A 103 7.24 -2.20 -6.64
N PHE A 104 6.03 -1.65 -6.69
CA PHE A 104 5.71 -0.31 -7.19
C PHE A 104 5.16 0.53 -6.04
N CYS A 105 5.61 1.79 -5.89
CA CYS A 105 5.10 2.73 -4.89
C CYS A 105 4.17 3.80 -5.48
N GLY A 106 3.40 4.46 -4.61
CA GLY A 106 2.81 5.77 -4.90
C GLY A 106 1.36 5.99 -4.49
N LEU A 107 0.78 7.11 -4.93
CA LEU A 107 -0.60 7.53 -4.65
C LEU A 107 -1.45 7.63 -5.93
N PRO A 108 -2.56 6.88 -6.08
CA PRO A 108 -3.45 6.92 -7.25
C PRO A 108 -3.90 8.33 -7.64
N GLY A 109 -3.68 8.69 -8.91
CA GLY A 109 -4.01 10.01 -9.45
C GLY A 109 -2.89 11.05 -9.31
N ALA A 110 -1.85 10.79 -8.51
CA ALA A 110 -0.66 11.63 -8.39
C ALA A 110 0.53 10.94 -9.08
N ALA A 111 0.65 11.11 -10.40
CA ALA A 111 1.71 10.50 -11.20
C ALA A 111 3.13 10.84 -10.71
N ALA A 112 3.34 12.07 -10.26
CA ALA A 112 4.61 12.55 -9.69
C ALA A 112 4.90 12.04 -8.26
N LEU A 113 4.10 11.10 -7.74
CA LEU A 113 4.34 10.36 -6.51
C LEU A 113 4.53 8.86 -6.79
N GLY A 114 4.92 8.47 -8.00
CA GLY A 114 5.33 7.10 -8.33
C GLY A 114 4.38 6.28 -9.18
N ARG A 115 4.86 5.08 -9.56
CA ARG A 115 4.22 4.19 -10.54
C ARG A 115 2.77 3.87 -10.24
N LEU A 116 2.38 3.69 -8.97
CA LEU A 116 0.98 3.45 -8.57
C LEU A 116 0.04 4.66 -8.79
N GLY A 117 0.59 5.85 -8.99
CA GLY A 117 -0.16 7.06 -9.31
C GLY A 117 -0.73 7.08 -10.73
N THR A 118 -0.26 6.21 -11.62
CA THR A 118 -0.76 6.09 -13.00
C THR A 118 -1.48 4.76 -13.23
N GLY A 119 -2.58 4.80 -14.00
CA GLY A 119 -3.39 3.61 -14.31
C GLY A 119 -4.24 3.10 -13.14
N THR A 120 -4.85 1.92 -13.32
CA THR A 120 -5.68 1.26 -12.30
C THR A 120 -4.87 0.31 -11.40
N PRO A 121 -5.33 -0.01 -10.18
CA PRO A 121 -4.62 -0.93 -9.28
C PRO A 121 -4.39 -2.30 -9.92
N ALA A 122 -5.37 -2.82 -10.67
CA ALA A 122 -5.26 -4.10 -11.37
C ALA A 122 -4.21 -4.09 -12.50
N GLN A 123 -4.12 -3.00 -13.28
CA GLN A 123 -3.08 -2.85 -14.31
C GLN A 123 -1.68 -2.81 -13.68
N ARG A 124 -1.52 -2.06 -12.57
CA ARG A 124 -0.25 -1.99 -11.84
C ARG A 124 0.13 -3.33 -11.20
N ALA A 125 -0.82 -4.04 -10.60
CA ALA A 125 -0.62 -5.37 -10.04
C ALA A 125 -0.21 -6.42 -11.09
N ALA A 126 -0.77 -6.36 -12.31
CA ALA A 126 -0.41 -7.22 -13.43
C ALA A 126 0.92 -6.83 -14.10
N GLU A 127 1.42 -5.61 -13.87
CA GLU A 127 2.70 -5.13 -14.39
C GLU A 127 3.85 -5.42 -13.41
N VAL A 128 3.69 -5.11 -12.11
CA VAL A 128 4.70 -5.43 -11.08
C VAL A 128 4.95 -6.94 -11.01
N GLU A 129 3.94 -7.78 -11.27
CA GLU A 129 4.08 -9.23 -11.47
C GLU A 129 5.15 -9.55 -12.54
N LYS A 130 5.10 -8.89 -13.70
CA LYS A 130 6.03 -9.11 -14.83
C LYS A 130 7.43 -8.54 -14.55
N VAL A 131 7.53 -7.50 -13.73
CA VAL A 131 8.81 -6.95 -13.27
C VAL A 131 9.44 -7.88 -12.23
N ALA A 132 8.66 -8.40 -11.27
CA ALA A 132 9.12 -9.27 -10.19
C ALA A 132 9.84 -10.53 -10.69
N HIS A 133 9.31 -11.17 -11.73
CA HIS A 133 9.94 -12.35 -12.36
C HIS A 133 11.37 -12.08 -12.87
N ARG A 134 11.71 -10.84 -13.26
CA ARG A 134 13.06 -10.45 -13.71
C ARG A 134 14.10 -10.44 -12.59
N TYR A 135 13.65 -10.49 -11.33
CA TYR A 135 14.49 -10.45 -10.14
C TYR A 135 14.58 -11.78 -9.40
N ALA A 136 13.83 -12.82 -9.80
CA ALA A 136 13.71 -14.10 -9.10
C ALA A 136 15.06 -14.64 -8.61
N ALA A 137 15.99 -14.92 -9.54
CA ALA A 137 17.39 -15.25 -9.26
C ALA A 137 17.59 -16.32 -8.17
N GLY A 138 16.77 -17.38 -8.19
CA GLY A 138 16.79 -18.49 -7.21
C GLY A 138 15.84 -18.32 -6.01
N ARG A 139 15.02 -17.26 -5.98
CA ARG A 139 14.03 -16.95 -4.95
C ARG A 139 12.65 -16.76 -5.58
N GLU A 140 11.59 -17.00 -4.82
CA GLU A 140 10.22 -16.82 -5.31
C GLU A 140 9.88 -15.32 -5.40
N PRO A 141 9.42 -14.78 -6.55
CA PRO A 141 9.05 -13.38 -6.64
C PRO A 141 7.77 -13.09 -5.87
N LEU A 142 7.84 -12.24 -4.84
CA LEU A 142 6.66 -11.67 -4.18
C LEU A 142 6.45 -10.24 -4.68
N PRO A 143 5.47 -9.98 -5.56
CA PRO A 143 5.19 -8.63 -6.00
C PRO A 143 4.57 -7.83 -4.84
N VAL A 144 4.81 -6.52 -4.81
CA VAL A 144 4.36 -5.62 -3.76
C VAL A 144 3.66 -4.40 -4.36
N LEU A 145 2.57 -3.97 -3.75
CA LEU A 145 1.98 -2.65 -3.97
C LEU A 145 2.28 -1.82 -2.73
N GLU A 146 3.02 -0.72 -2.87
CA GLU A 146 3.33 0.18 -1.75
C GLU A 146 2.53 1.48 -1.88
N LEU A 147 1.32 1.45 -1.34
CA LEU A 147 0.41 2.59 -1.37
C LEU A 147 0.85 3.62 -0.33
N LEU A 148 1.05 4.87 -0.76
CA LEU A 148 1.19 6.00 0.17
C LEU A 148 -0.11 6.12 0.98
N ALA A 149 -0.04 5.75 2.27
CA ALA A 149 -1.14 5.77 3.22
C ALA A 149 -1.23 7.12 3.95
N SER A 150 -0.10 7.81 4.11
CA SER A 150 -0.07 9.27 4.30
C SER A 150 0.98 9.90 3.39
N VAL A 151 0.71 11.14 2.97
CA VAL A 151 1.59 11.97 2.13
C VAL A 151 1.88 13.27 2.88
N ALA A 152 3.13 13.73 2.87
CA ALA A 152 3.50 14.99 3.53
C ALA A 152 3.14 16.21 2.65
N ASN A 153 2.66 17.28 3.30
CA ASN A 153 2.20 18.50 2.64
C ASN A 153 3.13 19.67 2.96
N ALA A 154 3.40 20.54 1.99
CA ALA A 154 4.08 21.83 2.26
C ALA A 154 3.25 22.79 3.15
N THR A 155 1.95 22.55 3.30
CA THR A 155 1.02 23.33 4.13
C THR A 155 0.50 22.53 5.33
N ALA A 156 0.22 23.22 6.43
CA ALA A 156 -0.39 22.62 7.61
C ALA A 156 -1.82 22.13 7.32
N GLY A 157 -2.13 20.88 7.70
CA GLY A 157 -3.51 20.43 7.84
C GLY A 157 -4.17 20.99 9.11
N PRO A 158 -5.48 20.73 9.34
CA PRO A 158 -6.21 21.25 10.50
C PRO A 158 -5.65 20.81 11.87
N ASP A 159 -4.92 19.70 11.91
CA ASP A 159 -4.22 19.18 13.10
C ASP A 159 -2.80 19.74 13.27
N GLY A 160 -2.35 20.63 12.36
CA GLY A 160 -1.00 21.20 12.37
C GLY A 160 0.12 20.25 11.94
N THR A 161 -0.19 19.05 11.45
CA THR A 161 0.80 17.97 11.23
C THR A 161 1.42 17.93 9.82
N TYR A 162 1.05 18.82 8.89
CA TYR A 162 1.65 18.89 7.54
C TYR A 162 1.60 17.56 6.75
N ARG A 163 0.44 16.91 6.72
CA ARG A 163 0.20 15.70 5.92
C ARG A 163 -1.25 15.59 5.42
N SER A 164 -1.49 14.61 4.57
CA SER A 164 -2.81 14.09 4.19
C SER A 164 -2.85 12.57 4.43
N ARG A 165 -3.99 12.00 4.83
CA ARG A 165 -4.19 10.53 4.89
C ARG A 165 -4.97 10.05 3.67
N THR A 166 -4.56 8.91 3.11
CA THR A 166 -5.25 8.26 2.00
C THR A 166 -6.56 7.62 2.49
N PRO A 167 -7.71 7.90 1.84
CA PRO A 167 -9.00 7.37 2.29
C PRO A 167 -9.03 5.83 2.38
N ALA A 168 -9.68 5.31 3.41
CA ALA A 168 -9.82 3.86 3.63
C ALA A 168 -10.43 3.10 2.42
N ALA A 169 -11.26 3.75 1.61
CA ALA A 169 -11.79 3.19 0.36
C ALA A 169 -10.72 3.05 -0.75
N THR A 170 -9.66 3.86 -0.74
CA THR A 170 -8.49 3.67 -1.62
C THR A 170 -7.61 2.54 -1.11
N ILE A 171 -7.35 2.48 0.21
CA ILE A 171 -6.59 1.37 0.81
C ILE A 171 -7.28 0.04 0.52
N ARG A 172 -8.61 -0.05 0.70
CA ARG A 172 -9.41 -1.24 0.37
C ARG A 172 -9.19 -1.71 -1.06
N ARG A 173 -9.31 -0.82 -2.05
CA ARG A 173 -9.12 -1.13 -3.49
C ARG A 173 -7.72 -1.63 -3.85
N PHE A 174 -6.71 -1.32 -3.03
CA PHE A 174 -5.37 -1.89 -3.17
C PHE A 174 -5.23 -3.23 -2.43
N HIS A 175 -5.83 -3.36 -1.23
CA HIS A 175 -5.87 -4.61 -0.49
C HIS A 175 -6.59 -5.71 -1.27
N ASP A 176 -7.78 -5.44 -1.81
CA ASP A 176 -8.57 -6.36 -2.64
C ASP A 176 -7.81 -6.89 -3.88
N VAL A 177 -6.77 -6.17 -4.34
CA VAL A 177 -5.95 -6.51 -5.52
C VAL A 177 -4.57 -7.09 -5.16
N ALA A 178 -4.08 -6.80 -3.96
CA ALA A 178 -2.87 -7.41 -3.41
C ALA A 178 -3.14 -8.82 -2.87
N ARG A 179 -4.26 -8.96 -2.15
CA ARG A 179 -4.67 -10.12 -1.36
C ARG A 179 -4.46 -11.46 -2.07
N ASP A 180 -4.05 -12.44 -1.27
CA ASP A 180 -3.71 -13.83 -1.64
C ASP A 180 -2.51 -13.99 -2.63
N ARG A 181 -2.05 -12.92 -3.30
CA ARG A 181 -1.09 -12.99 -4.43
C ARG A 181 0.16 -12.12 -4.28
N ARG A 182 0.10 -11.03 -3.50
CA ARG A 182 1.08 -9.94 -3.38
C ARG A 182 1.04 -9.37 -1.96
N ALA A 183 2.11 -8.71 -1.54
CA ALA A 183 2.07 -7.90 -0.32
C ALA A 183 1.50 -6.50 -0.61
N LEU A 184 0.82 -5.91 0.38
CA LEU A 184 0.48 -4.49 0.42
C LEU A 184 1.36 -3.82 1.49
N LEU A 185 2.19 -2.86 1.10
CA LEU A 185 2.85 -1.96 2.04
C LEU A 185 2.04 -0.67 2.12
N LEU A 186 1.83 -0.21 3.36
CA LEU A 186 1.24 1.10 3.63
C LEU A 186 2.39 2.03 4.00
N ASN A 187 2.75 2.90 3.06
CA ASN A 187 3.85 3.83 3.21
C ASN A 187 3.38 5.09 3.97
N ILE A 188 4.16 5.52 4.96
CA ILE A 188 3.86 6.68 5.80
C ILE A 188 4.92 7.76 5.58
N GLN A 189 4.46 8.88 5.00
CA GLN A 189 5.09 10.19 5.12
C GLN A 189 4.37 10.95 6.24
N PRO A 190 4.94 11.07 7.45
CA PRO A 190 4.18 11.50 8.64
C PRO A 190 4.03 13.02 8.78
N GLY A 191 4.87 13.81 8.10
CA GLY A 191 4.95 15.24 8.36
C GLY A 191 5.46 15.48 9.79
N ARG A 192 4.74 16.28 10.58
CA ARG A 192 4.99 16.51 12.01
C ARG A 192 4.20 15.58 12.94
N ALA A 193 3.48 14.58 12.43
CA ALA A 193 2.81 13.59 13.27
C ALA A 193 3.83 12.58 13.84
N PRO A 194 3.67 12.07 15.07
CA PRO A 194 4.48 10.94 15.57
C PRO A 194 4.25 9.71 14.68
N VAL A 195 5.32 9.13 14.12
CA VAL A 195 5.20 8.08 13.09
C VAL A 195 4.47 6.84 13.61
N LEU A 196 4.68 6.48 14.89
CA LEU A 196 3.99 5.38 15.55
C LEU A 196 2.48 5.58 15.66
N ASP A 197 1.99 6.82 15.78
CA ASP A 197 0.55 7.09 15.85
C ASP A 197 -0.12 6.98 14.48
N GLU A 198 0.60 7.30 13.40
CA GLU A 198 0.15 7.00 12.03
C GLU A 198 0.05 5.49 11.80
N VAL A 199 1.08 4.71 12.20
CA VAL A 199 1.04 3.24 12.14
C VAL A 199 -0.13 2.67 12.94
N LYS A 200 -0.46 3.23 14.13
CA LYS A 200 -1.64 2.82 14.91
C LYS A 200 -2.95 3.06 14.16
N THR A 201 -3.09 4.15 13.39
CA THR A 201 -4.33 4.40 12.61
C THR A 201 -4.57 3.39 11.50
N LEU A 202 -3.55 2.62 11.11
CA LEU A 202 -3.64 1.58 10.09
C LEU A 202 -3.90 0.18 10.67
N ARG A 203 -4.16 0.05 11.99
CA ARG A 203 -4.35 -1.23 12.68
C ARG A 203 -5.30 -2.20 11.96
N ASP A 204 -6.44 -1.70 11.49
CA ASP A 204 -7.47 -2.52 10.83
C ASP A 204 -6.98 -3.16 9.52
N TRP A 205 -5.95 -2.59 8.89
CA TRP A 205 -5.25 -3.20 7.76
C TRP A 205 -4.11 -4.11 8.22
N LEU A 206 -3.37 -3.69 9.26
CA LEU A 206 -2.21 -4.41 9.79
C LEU A 206 -2.56 -5.75 10.46
N VAL A 207 -3.83 -6.05 10.74
CA VAL A 207 -4.28 -7.39 11.15
C VAL A 207 -4.44 -8.39 9.99
N HIS A 208 -4.32 -7.96 8.73
CA HIS A 208 -4.33 -8.87 7.57
C HIS A 208 -2.92 -9.41 7.26
N PRO A 209 -2.76 -10.71 6.92
CA PRO A 209 -1.44 -11.35 6.81
C PRO A 209 -0.57 -10.79 5.68
N ASP A 210 -1.17 -10.19 4.66
CA ASP A 210 -0.53 -9.65 3.47
C ASP A 210 -0.11 -8.18 3.58
N VAL A 211 -0.46 -7.48 4.67
CA VAL A 211 -0.25 -6.04 4.84
C VAL A 211 0.94 -5.74 5.78
N GLY A 212 1.86 -4.87 5.35
CA GLY A 212 2.96 -4.34 6.16
C GLY A 212 3.09 -2.82 6.10
N ILE A 213 4.21 -2.29 6.61
CA ILE A 213 4.51 -0.85 6.67
C ILE A 213 5.74 -0.53 5.82
N ALA A 214 5.69 0.62 5.15
CA ALA A 214 6.88 1.35 4.73
C ALA A 214 6.90 2.73 5.41
N LEU A 215 8.08 3.28 5.65
CA LEU A 215 8.28 4.61 6.24
C LEU A 215 9.24 5.40 5.35
N ASP A 216 8.91 6.65 5.04
CA ASP A 216 9.79 7.59 4.35
C ASP A 216 10.28 8.67 5.36
N PRO A 217 11.37 8.44 6.11
CA PRO A 217 11.69 9.25 7.29
C PRO A 217 12.27 10.62 6.94
N GLU A 218 12.65 10.88 5.69
CA GLU A 218 12.98 12.23 5.22
C GLU A 218 11.77 13.17 5.19
N TRP A 219 10.55 12.65 5.40
CA TRP A 219 9.34 13.44 5.61
C TRP A 219 8.93 13.58 7.09
N GLU A 220 9.73 13.07 8.03
CA GLU A 220 9.50 13.17 9.48
C GLU A 220 10.08 14.48 10.04
N MET A 221 9.20 15.47 10.19
CA MET A 221 9.53 16.86 10.46
C MET A 221 9.52 17.18 11.95
N GLY A 222 10.66 17.64 12.47
CA GLY A 222 10.75 18.23 13.81
C GLY A 222 10.00 19.56 13.93
N ARG A 223 9.85 20.03 15.18
CA ARG A 223 9.15 21.27 15.51
C ARG A 223 9.67 22.46 14.70
N GLY A 224 8.82 23.01 13.83
CA GLY A 224 9.12 24.17 12.99
C GLY A 224 9.62 23.84 11.57
N GLN A 225 10.02 22.60 11.29
CA GLN A 225 10.41 22.17 9.94
C GLN A 225 9.17 21.96 9.06
N VAL A 226 9.27 22.22 7.75
CA VAL A 226 8.18 22.07 6.78
C VAL A 226 8.61 21.02 5.73
N PRO A 227 7.72 20.09 5.33
CA PRO A 227 7.98 19.16 4.25
C PRO A 227 8.46 19.85 2.96
N GLY A 228 9.54 19.35 2.37
CA GLY A 228 10.14 19.85 1.13
C GLY A 228 11.22 20.92 1.31
N ASP A 229 11.21 21.71 2.40
CA ASP A 229 12.27 22.69 2.69
C ASP A 229 13.59 22.03 3.13
N THR A 230 13.50 20.88 3.78
CA THR A 230 14.65 20.14 4.31
C THR A 230 14.29 18.68 4.55
N TYR A 231 15.29 17.81 4.75
CA TYR A 231 15.04 16.42 5.15
C TYR A 231 14.73 16.31 6.65
N GLY A 232 13.63 15.61 6.92
CA GLY A 232 13.29 15.02 8.20
C GLY A 232 14.28 13.93 8.64
N ARG A 233 14.00 13.30 9.77
CA ARG A 233 14.75 12.14 10.27
C ARG A 233 14.00 11.38 11.35
N THR A 234 14.10 10.05 11.31
CA THR A 234 13.72 9.17 12.42
C THR A 234 14.95 8.62 13.15
N SER A 235 14.73 7.92 14.26
CA SER A 235 15.76 7.27 15.08
C SER A 235 15.70 5.74 15.02
N GLY A 236 16.83 5.07 15.29
CA GLY A 236 16.85 3.62 15.52
C GLY A 236 15.97 3.17 16.70
N HIS A 237 15.73 4.04 17.68
CA HIS A 237 14.81 3.77 18.80
C HIS A 237 13.36 3.71 18.31
N GLU A 238 12.92 4.73 17.58
CA GLU A 238 11.55 4.87 17.07
C GLU A 238 11.18 3.81 16.02
N LEU A 239 12.11 3.49 15.11
CA LEU A 239 11.99 2.32 14.23
C LEU A 239 11.81 1.01 15.04
N THR A 240 12.43 0.90 16.22
CA THR A 240 12.22 -0.23 17.14
C THR A 240 10.84 -0.19 17.82
N GLU A 241 10.27 0.98 18.08
CA GLU A 241 8.91 1.11 18.64
C GLU A 241 7.83 0.73 17.63
N VAL A 242 7.98 1.16 16.37
CA VAL A 242 7.13 0.71 15.25
C VAL A 242 7.26 -0.81 15.07
N ALA A 243 8.48 -1.34 15.05
CA ALA A 243 8.72 -2.79 14.98
C ALA A 243 8.07 -3.54 16.16
N ARG A 244 8.11 -2.98 17.38
CA ARG A 244 7.52 -3.62 18.57
C ARG A 244 6.00 -3.63 18.51
N TYR A 245 5.39 -2.56 18.02
CA TYR A 245 3.95 -2.51 17.78
C TYR A 245 3.50 -3.54 16.73
N LEU A 246 4.23 -3.65 15.62
CA LEU A 246 3.95 -4.68 14.59
C LEU A 246 4.16 -6.10 15.15
N SER A 247 5.19 -6.33 15.95
CA SER A 247 5.46 -7.62 16.62
C SER A 247 4.30 -8.03 17.53
N GLY A 248 3.76 -7.11 18.33
CA GLY A 248 2.58 -7.36 19.16
C GLY A 248 1.31 -7.67 18.36
N LEU A 249 1.15 -7.10 17.16
CA LEU A 249 0.06 -7.49 16.25
C LEU A 249 0.28 -8.89 15.66
N VAL A 250 1.53 -9.29 15.39
CA VAL A 250 1.85 -10.65 14.90
C VAL A 250 1.53 -11.70 15.95
N GLU A 251 1.91 -11.46 17.21
CA GLU A 251 1.61 -12.34 18.34
C GLU A 251 0.10 -12.43 18.59
N ALA A 252 -0.58 -11.29 18.75
CA ALA A 252 -1.99 -11.24 19.14
C ALA A 252 -2.97 -11.80 18.08
N HIS A 253 -2.55 -11.89 16.81
CA HIS A 253 -3.38 -12.34 15.69
C HIS A 253 -2.83 -13.57 14.95
N ASP A 254 -1.80 -14.24 15.49
CA ASP A 254 -1.08 -15.38 14.89
C ASP A 254 -0.66 -15.16 13.42
N LEU A 255 -0.11 -14.00 13.09
CA LEU A 255 0.20 -13.62 11.71
C LEU A 255 1.53 -14.22 11.20
N PRO A 256 1.74 -14.31 9.87
CA PRO A 256 3.09 -14.43 9.32
C PRO A 256 3.95 -13.18 9.64
N GLN A 257 5.25 -13.25 9.30
CA GLN A 257 6.16 -12.12 9.41
C GLN A 257 5.63 -10.86 8.70
N LYS A 258 5.74 -9.71 9.37
CA LYS A 258 5.43 -8.39 8.84
C LYS A 258 6.65 -7.72 8.23
N PRO A 259 6.61 -7.25 6.99
CA PRO A 259 7.63 -6.35 6.48
C PRO A 259 7.48 -4.97 7.14
N LEU A 260 8.58 -4.45 7.65
CA LEU A 260 8.75 -3.04 8.03
C LEU A 260 9.90 -2.49 7.19
N VAL A 261 9.55 -1.78 6.12
CA VAL A 261 10.50 -1.06 5.29
C VAL A 261 10.73 0.33 5.90
N PHE A 262 11.97 0.78 5.91
CA PHE A 262 12.28 2.20 6.07
C PHE A 262 13.20 2.66 4.96
N HIS A 263 12.80 3.73 4.29
CA HIS A 263 13.55 4.36 3.22
C HIS A 263 14.65 5.24 3.81
N GLN A 264 15.73 5.45 3.05
CA GLN A 264 16.80 6.33 3.47
C GLN A 264 17.51 6.95 2.26
N VAL A 265 17.19 8.21 1.95
CA VAL A 265 17.85 8.98 0.89
C VAL A 265 19.27 9.44 1.28
N ALA A 266 19.54 9.65 2.57
CA ALA A 266 20.83 10.12 3.07
C ALA A 266 21.19 9.57 4.46
N PRO A 267 22.49 9.42 4.81
CA PRO A 267 22.92 8.96 6.13
C PRO A 267 22.33 9.76 7.31
N SER A 268 21.99 11.03 7.13
CA SER A 268 21.39 11.91 8.15
C SER A 268 19.93 11.63 8.49
N VAL A 269 19.22 10.85 7.65
CA VAL A 269 17.76 10.61 7.77
C VAL A 269 17.42 9.52 8.80
N VAL A 270 18.35 8.61 9.10
CA VAL A 270 18.20 7.61 10.17
C VAL A 270 19.36 7.77 11.14
N HIS A 271 19.12 8.47 12.24
CA HIS A 271 20.12 8.69 13.28
C HIS A 271 20.06 7.59 14.35
N ALA A 272 21.16 7.41 15.09
CA ALA A 272 21.29 6.33 16.07
C ALA A 272 20.88 4.93 15.55
N GLN A 273 21.19 4.59 14.28
CA GLN A 273 20.77 3.31 13.68
C GLN A 273 21.28 2.08 14.47
N SER A 274 22.40 2.20 15.21
CA SER A 274 22.90 1.18 16.14
C SER A 274 22.01 0.92 17.36
N ALA A 275 20.99 1.76 17.62
CA ALA A 275 19.95 1.52 18.62
C ALA A 275 18.78 0.66 18.10
N LEU A 276 18.69 0.41 16.80
CA LEU A 276 17.66 -0.44 16.19
C LEU A 276 17.76 -1.88 16.71
N ARG A 277 16.64 -2.48 17.11
CA ARG A 277 16.56 -3.87 17.57
C ARG A 277 15.52 -4.64 16.75
N PRO A 278 15.89 -5.73 16.04
CA PRO A 278 14.94 -6.68 15.47
C PRO A 278 13.89 -7.11 16.49
N GLN A 279 12.65 -7.32 16.04
CA GLN A 279 11.53 -7.75 16.89
C GLN A 279 10.92 -9.04 16.33
N PRO A 280 10.45 -9.99 17.16
CA PRO A 280 9.88 -11.24 16.69
C PRO A 280 8.76 -11.03 15.67
N GLY A 281 8.80 -11.78 14.56
CA GLY A 281 7.78 -11.66 13.52
C GLY A 281 7.86 -10.39 12.66
N VAL A 282 8.92 -9.57 12.75
CA VAL A 282 9.08 -8.37 11.91
C VAL A 282 10.37 -8.44 11.08
N ALA A 283 10.23 -8.45 9.76
CA ALA A 283 11.34 -8.35 8.83
C ALA A 283 11.70 -6.87 8.59
N LEU A 284 12.78 -6.41 9.21
CA LEU A 284 13.31 -5.05 9.04
C LEU A 284 14.04 -4.93 7.70
N ILE A 285 13.56 -4.05 6.81
CA ILE A 285 14.13 -3.83 5.48
C ILE A 285 14.61 -2.37 5.38
N LYS A 286 15.92 -2.17 5.33
CA LYS A 286 16.50 -0.85 5.05
C LYS A 286 16.54 -0.62 3.54
N SER A 287 15.69 0.26 3.02
CA SER A 287 15.65 0.61 1.60
C SER A 287 16.60 1.76 1.29
N ALA A 288 17.54 1.54 0.36
CA ALA A 288 18.39 2.59 -0.17
C ALA A 288 17.60 3.44 -1.17
N ASP A 289 17.36 4.70 -0.79
CA ASP A 289 16.59 5.67 -1.56
C ASP A 289 17.51 6.73 -2.21
N GLY A 290 16.94 7.60 -3.04
CA GLY A 290 17.64 8.67 -3.75
C GLY A 290 17.93 8.37 -5.22
N ILE A 291 17.93 9.44 -6.02
CA ILE A 291 17.86 9.43 -7.48
C ILE A 291 19.22 9.47 -8.20
N GLY A 292 19.21 9.15 -9.49
CA GLY A 292 20.22 9.56 -10.47
C GLY A 292 20.92 8.40 -11.19
N SER A 293 22.04 8.71 -11.85
CA SER A 293 22.75 7.76 -12.70
C SER A 293 23.23 6.49 -11.96
N PRO A 294 23.45 5.36 -12.67
CA PRO A 294 23.92 4.11 -12.07
C PRO A 294 25.20 4.23 -11.21
N GLY A 295 26.06 5.21 -11.50
CA GLY A 295 27.22 5.54 -10.66
C GLY A 295 26.83 6.14 -9.31
N LEU A 296 25.92 7.12 -9.32
CA LEU A 296 25.40 7.77 -8.11
C LEU A 296 24.62 6.77 -7.24
N LYS A 297 23.74 5.95 -7.83
CA LYS A 297 22.96 4.92 -7.14
C LYS A 297 23.86 3.90 -6.44
N ARG A 298 24.90 3.40 -7.13
CA ARG A 298 25.93 2.52 -6.54
C ARG A 298 26.69 3.21 -5.41
N GLY A 299 27.01 4.50 -5.54
CA GLY A 299 27.64 5.29 -4.49
C GLY A 299 26.73 5.47 -3.25
N THR A 300 25.44 5.74 -3.45
CA THR A 300 24.44 5.87 -2.38
C THR A 300 24.25 4.55 -1.64
N TRP A 301 24.07 3.45 -2.37
CA TRP A 301 24.09 2.09 -1.83
C TRP A 301 25.31 1.86 -0.94
N GLN A 302 26.51 2.04 -1.50
CA GLN A 302 27.78 1.83 -0.80
C GLN A 302 27.99 2.73 0.43
N ARG A 303 27.26 3.84 0.60
CA ARG A 303 27.27 4.64 1.83
C ARG A 303 26.29 4.08 2.86
N LEU A 304 25.07 3.74 2.43
CA LEU A 304 23.97 3.36 3.31
C LEU A 304 24.10 1.95 3.90
N VAL A 305 24.78 1.02 3.22
CA VAL A 305 24.99 -0.37 3.69
C VAL A 305 26.27 -0.58 4.52
N ARG A 306 27.02 0.49 4.85
CA ARG A 306 28.18 0.39 5.76
C ARG A 306 27.68 0.19 7.19
N GLY A 307 28.23 -0.80 7.89
CA GLY A 307 27.91 -1.05 9.29
C GLY A 307 26.42 -1.33 9.52
N LEU A 308 25.75 -2.04 8.61
CA LEU A 308 24.39 -2.53 8.83
C LEU A 308 24.34 -3.34 10.14
N PRO A 309 23.42 -3.03 11.07
CA PRO A 309 23.09 -3.91 12.18
C PRO A 309 22.69 -5.30 11.70
N GLU A 310 22.98 -6.32 12.49
CA GLU A 310 22.58 -7.69 12.23
C GLU A 310 21.05 -7.84 12.18
N GLY A 311 20.57 -8.75 11.33
CA GLY A 311 19.12 -8.97 11.12
C GLY A 311 18.41 -7.93 10.25
N LEU A 312 19.12 -6.97 9.65
CA LEU A 312 18.54 -6.07 8.64
C LEU A 312 18.65 -6.64 7.23
N HIS A 313 17.50 -6.83 6.60
CA HIS A 313 17.37 -7.04 5.17
C HIS A 313 17.56 -5.73 4.42
N THR A 314 17.85 -5.80 3.13
CA THR A 314 18.15 -4.61 2.32
C THR A 314 17.21 -4.44 1.13
N GLY A 315 16.77 -3.21 0.90
CA GLY A 315 15.93 -2.79 -0.21
C GLY A 315 16.66 -1.80 -1.12
N PHE A 316 16.31 -1.73 -2.40
CA PHE A 316 16.90 -0.79 -3.35
C PHE A 316 15.82 -0.15 -4.22
N LYS A 317 15.70 1.19 -4.20
CA LYS A 317 14.70 1.92 -4.98
C LYS A 317 15.27 2.43 -6.31
N LEU A 318 14.52 2.20 -7.37
CA LEU A 318 14.72 2.77 -8.70
C LEU A 318 13.63 3.81 -8.97
N PHE A 319 13.94 4.78 -9.81
CA PHE A 319 13.02 5.83 -10.25
C PHE A 319 12.94 5.80 -11.77
N TYR A 320 11.74 5.63 -12.33
CA TYR A 320 11.54 5.41 -13.77
C TYR A 320 11.96 6.61 -14.64
N GLU A 321 11.85 7.83 -14.12
CA GLU A 321 12.11 9.06 -14.87
C GLU A 321 13.40 9.73 -14.35
N GLU A 322 13.60 9.81 -13.04
CA GLU A 322 14.72 10.49 -12.38
C GLU A 322 16.06 9.74 -12.45
N ASP A 323 16.07 8.40 -12.45
CA ASP A 323 17.31 7.63 -12.72
C ASP A 323 17.63 7.58 -14.23
N ALA A 324 16.65 7.93 -15.08
CA ALA A 324 16.81 8.02 -16.53
C ALA A 324 17.27 9.41 -17.00
N GLU A 325 17.01 10.49 -16.23
CA GLU A 325 17.37 11.85 -16.61
C GLU A 325 18.88 11.99 -16.87
N GLY A 326 19.24 12.34 -18.12
CA GLY A 326 20.62 12.40 -18.58
C GLY A 326 21.41 11.08 -18.52
N SER A 327 20.74 9.93 -18.31
CA SER A 327 21.39 8.65 -18.05
C SER A 327 20.53 7.43 -18.44
N ARG A 328 20.48 6.39 -17.60
CA ARG A 328 19.60 5.23 -17.71
C ARG A 328 19.39 4.58 -16.33
N LEU A 329 18.26 3.91 -16.14
CA LEU A 329 18.08 3.01 -14.99
C LEU A 329 19.16 1.92 -14.94
N MET A 330 19.46 1.46 -13.72
CA MET A 330 20.19 0.19 -13.53
C MET A 330 19.32 -0.98 -13.99
N THR A 331 19.94 -1.93 -14.69
CA THR A 331 19.28 -3.18 -15.09
C THR A 331 19.11 -4.12 -13.88
N PRO A 332 18.15 -5.08 -13.91
CA PRO A 332 18.01 -6.08 -12.84
C PRO A 332 19.31 -6.84 -12.53
N LYS A 333 20.14 -7.11 -13.55
CA LYS A 333 21.46 -7.73 -13.39
C LYS A 333 22.44 -6.84 -12.61
N GLU A 334 22.43 -5.52 -12.81
CA GLU A 334 23.27 -4.58 -12.06
C GLU A 334 22.80 -4.41 -10.61
N VAL A 335 21.48 -4.40 -10.36
CA VAL A 335 20.90 -4.33 -9.01
C VAL A 335 21.22 -5.61 -8.23
N LEU A 336 21.06 -6.78 -8.84
CA LEU A 336 21.38 -8.07 -8.21
C LEU A 336 22.90 -8.31 -8.05
N ALA A 337 23.75 -7.50 -8.70
CA ALA A 337 25.20 -7.51 -8.51
C ALA A 337 25.69 -6.63 -7.35
N LEU A 338 24.81 -5.85 -6.71
CA LEU A 338 25.12 -5.10 -5.50
C LEU A 338 25.49 -6.06 -4.34
N ARG A 339 26.29 -5.56 -3.39
CA ARG A 339 26.68 -6.27 -2.16
C ARG A 339 26.38 -5.41 -0.92
N PRO A 340 25.63 -5.91 0.08
CA PRO A 340 24.83 -7.16 0.05
C PRO A 340 23.84 -7.19 -1.13
N GLN A 341 23.24 -8.33 -1.45
CA GLN A 341 22.27 -8.37 -2.56
C GLN A 341 20.91 -7.84 -2.08
N PRO A 342 20.27 -6.88 -2.76
CA PRO A 342 18.93 -6.42 -2.42
C PRO A 342 17.92 -7.57 -2.35
N GLU A 343 17.11 -7.56 -1.31
CA GLU A 343 16.05 -8.54 -1.04
C GLU A 343 14.67 -7.96 -1.36
N TYR A 344 14.54 -6.63 -1.27
CA TYR A 344 13.47 -5.84 -1.87
C TYR A 344 14.03 -4.98 -3.04
N VAL A 345 13.31 -4.88 -4.15
CA VAL A 345 13.58 -3.87 -5.19
C VAL A 345 12.31 -3.08 -5.47
N MET A 346 12.35 -1.76 -5.24
CA MET A 346 11.23 -0.85 -5.48
C MET A 346 11.42 -0.11 -6.81
N TYR A 347 10.32 0.21 -7.48
CA TYR A 347 10.27 1.24 -8.52
C TYR A 347 9.23 2.31 -8.18
N GLU A 348 9.68 3.57 -8.22
CA GLU A 348 8.84 4.77 -8.34
C GLU A 348 8.66 5.12 -9.81
#